data_AF-A0A2N2TS73-F1
#
_entry.id   AF-A0A2N2TS73-F1
#
_cell.length_a   1.000
_cell.length_b   1.000
_cell.length_c   1.000
_cell.angle_alpha   90.00
_cell.angle_beta   90.00
_cell.angle_gamma   90.00
#
_symmetry.space_group_name_H-M   'P 1'
#
loop_
_entity.id
_entity.type
_entity.pdbx_description
1 polymer ?
#
loop_
_entity_poly.entity_id
_entity_poly.type
_entity_poly.pdbx_seq_one_letter_code
_entity_poly.pdbx_strand_id
1 'polypeptide(L)'
;MSNASLMPSTRKTDTPWWKIPHVLLIPVLLLSGVVATSTMVVISSMDQDPVLDKEVYERERRAAQALEGQARFDALMAVQPAQQGRNHAASPVVPTDD
;
A
#
# COMPACT_ATOMS: atom_id res chain seq x y z
N MET A 1 34.24 -66.31 -6.05
CA MET A 1 34.24 -64.98 -6.71
C MET A 1 32.84 -64.76 -7.25
N SER A 2 31.96 -64.08 -6.50
CA SER A 2 30.57 -63.85 -6.93
C SER A 2 30.49 -62.47 -7.57
N ASN A 3 30.24 -62.43 -8.88
CA ASN A 3 30.04 -61.20 -9.63
C ASN A 3 28.60 -60.72 -9.41
N ALA A 4 28.42 -59.63 -8.66
CA ALA A 4 27.14 -58.96 -8.54
C ALA A 4 26.85 -58.19 -9.84
N SER A 5 25.83 -58.60 -10.59
CA SER A 5 25.32 -57.85 -11.75
C SER A 5 24.75 -56.50 -11.29
N LEU A 6 25.40 -55.42 -11.68
CA LEU A 6 24.89 -54.06 -11.50
C LEU A 6 23.66 -53.89 -12.40
N MET A 7 22.47 -53.81 -11.82
CA MET A 7 21.27 -53.46 -12.59
C MET A 7 21.41 -52.03 -13.13
N PRO A 8 21.02 -51.77 -14.39
CA PRO A 8 21.05 -50.44 -14.95
C PRO A 8 20.06 -49.55 -14.18
N SER A 9 20.57 -48.50 -13.53
CA SER A 9 19.75 -47.45 -12.96
C SER A 9 19.03 -46.72 -14.10
N THR A 10 17.72 -46.92 -14.23
CA THR A 10 16.89 -46.20 -15.19
C THR A 10 16.94 -44.73 -14.84
N ARG A 11 17.72 -43.94 -15.57
CA ARG A 11 17.74 -42.48 -15.44
C ARG A 11 16.34 -41.95 -15.75
N LYS A 12 15.63 -41.52 -14.71
CA LYS A 12 14.37 -40.80 -14.85
C LYS A 12 14.68 -39.54 -15.66
N THR A 13 14.12 -39.43 -16.86
CA THR A 13 14.23 -38.20 -17.64
C THR A 13 13.32 -37.18 -16.96
N ASP A 14 13.88 -36.35 -16.08
CA ASP A 14 13.11 -35.32 -15.41
C ASP A 14 12.72 -34.25 -16.42
N THR A 15 11.41 -34.11 -16.65
CA THR A 15 10.87 -33.00 -17.43
C THR A 15 11.19 -31.69 -16.69
N PRO A 16 11.83 -30.71 -17.35
CA PRO A 16 12.10 -29.42 -16.74
C PRO A 16 10.80 -28.76 -16.25
N TRP A 17 10.81 -28.21 -15.03
CA TRP A 17 9.61 -27.70 -14.36
C TRP A 17 8.85 -26.62 -15.15
N TRP A 18 9.56 -25.80 -15.93
CA TRP A 18 8.98 -24.73 -16.76
C TRP A 18 8.17 -25.25 -17.96
N LYS A 19 8.27 -26.54 -18.28
CA LYS A 19 7.43 -27.18 -19.31
C LYS A 19 6.10 -27.68 -18.78
N ILE A 20 5.92 -27.71 -17.45
CA ILE A 20 4.69 -28.16 -16.81
C ILE A 20 3.72 -26.96 -16.73
N PRO A 21 2.59 -26.96 -17.45
CA PRO A 21 1.73 -25.77 -17.57
C PRO A 21 1.27 -25.19 -16.22
N HIS A 22 0.96 -26.06 -15.25
CA HIS A 22 0.49 -25.64 -13.93
C HIS A 22 1.56 -24.95 -13.09
N VAL A 23 2.85 -25.25 -13.31
CA VAL A 23 3.95 -24.60 -12.57
C VAL A 23 4.12 -23.14 -13.02
N LEU A 24 3.68 -22.80 -14.24
CA LEU A 24 3.68 -21.43 -14.74
C LEU A 24 2.60 -20.55 -14.09
N LEU A 25 1.58 -21.13 -13.44
CA LEU A 25 0.51 -20.34 -12.80
C LEU A 25 1.05 -19.43 -11.69
N ILE A 26 2.05 -19.89 -10.93
CA ILE A 26 2.65 -19.12 -9.84
C ILE A 26 3.37 -17.85 -10.36
N PRO A 27 4.34 -17.96 -11.28
CA PRO A 27 5.00 -16.76 -11.82
C PRO A 27 4.05 -15.89 -12.63
N VAL A 28 3.07 -16.47 -13.35
CA VAL A 28 2.04 -15.68 -14.06
C VAL A 28 1.18 -14.89 -13.09
N LEU A 29 0.76 -15.49 -11.98
CA LEU A 29 -0.01 -14.78 -10.96
C LEU A 29 0.79 -13.65 -10.33
N LEU A 30 2.07 -13.88 -10.03
CA LEU A 30 2.96 -12.85 -9.50
C LEU A 30 3.11 -11.70 -10.50
N LEU A 31 3.38 -12.00 -11.77
CA LEU A 31 3.51 -11.00 -12.83
C LEU A 31 2.20 -10.22 -13.02
N SER A 32 1.06 -10.92 -12.99
CA SER A 32 -0.26 -10.32 -13.08
C SER A 32 -0.52 -9.35 -11.93
N GLY A 33 -0.10 -9.67 -10.71
CA GLY A 33 -0.21 -8.78 -9.56
C GLY A 33 0.60 -7.50 -9.72
N VAL A 34 1.81 -7.60 -10.28
CA VAL A 34 2.65 -6.43 -10.61
C VAL A 34 1.93 -5.56 -11.64
N VAL A 35 1.45 -6.14 -12.74
CA VAL A 35 0.74 -5.40 -13.81
C VAL A 35 -0.53 -4.72 -13.28
N ALA A 36 -1.32 -5.43 -12.47
CA ALA A 36 -2.54 -4.89 -11.88
C ALA A 36 -2.22 -3.68 -10.96
N THR A 37 -1.22 -3.82 -10.09
CA THR A 37 -0.80 -2.74 -9.20
C THR A 37 -0.26 -1.54 -9.98
N SER A 38 0.57 -1.77 -11.00
CA SER A 38 1.06 -0.70 -11.86
C SER A 38 -0.07 0.02 -12.59
N THR A 39 -1.04 -0.73 -13.13
CA THR A 39 -2.21 -0.14 -13.80
C THR A 39 -3.04 0.71 -12.85
N MET A 40 -3.24 0.24 -11.61
CA MET A 40 -3.95 1.00 -10.58
C MET A 40 -3.26 2.33 -10.27
N VAL A 41 -1.93 2.33 -10.19
CA VAL A 41 -1.15 3.57 -9.97
C VAL A 41 -1.32 4.56 -11.14
N VAL A 42 -1.33 4.06 -12.38
CA VAL A 42 -1.56 4.92 -13.56
C VAL A 42 -2.96 5.52 -13.53
N ILE A 43 -4.00 4.72 -13.29
CA ILE A 43 -5.39 5.18 -13.22
C ILE A 43 -5.55 6.24 -12.13
N SER A 44 -5.00 5.98 -10.94
CA SER A 44 -5.04 6.92 -9.82
C SER A 44 -4.31 8.24 -10.08
N SER A 45 -3.36 8.26 -11.02
CA SER A 45 -2.62 9.48 -11.37
C SER A 45 -3.39 10.35 -12.36
N MET A 46 -4.21 9.74 -13.22
CA MET A 46 -4.99 10.42 -14.26
C MET A 46 -6.32 10.96 -13.71
N ASP A 47 -7.00 10.17 -12.88
CA ASP A 47 -8.30 10.52 -12.31
C ASP A 47 -8.14 10.90 -10.84
N GLN A 48 -7.49 12.05 -10.62
CA GLN A 48 -7.34 12.60 -9.28
C GLN A 48 -8.71 13.05 -8.77
N ASP A 49 -9.02 12.72 -7.51
CA ASP A 49 -10.30 13.03 -6.87
C ASP A 49 -10.75 14.48 -7.16
N PRO A 50 -11.83 14.70 -7.94
CA PRO A 50 -12.24 16.02 -8.39
C PRO A 50 -12.72 16.91 -7.24
N VAL A 51 -12.97 16.34 -6.07
CA VAL A 51 -13.42 17.08 -4.89
C VAL A 51 -12.28 17.93 -4.28
N LEU A 52 -11.01 17.61 -4.57
CA LEU A 52 -9.87 18.27 -3.96
C LEU A 52 -8.97 18.96 -4.99
N ASP A 53 -9.03 20.30 -5.03
CA ASP A 53 -8.01 21.09 -5.73
C ASP A 53 -6.69 21.00 -4.93
N LYS A 54 -5.69 20.34 -5.52
CA LYS A 54 -4.39 20.11 -4.88
C LYS A 54 -3.64 21.40 -4.59
N GLU A 55 -3.76 22.41 -5.44
CA GLU A 55 -3.03 23.66 -5.25
C GLU A 55 -3.62 24.46 -4.08
N VAL A 56 -4.95 24.49 -3.99
CA VAL A 56 -5.66 25.11 -2.87
C VAL A 56 -5.36 24.33 -1.59
N TYR A 57 -5.46 23.00 -1.62
CA TYR A 57 -5.14 22.14 -0.49
C TYR A 57 -3.71 22.33 0.02
N GLU A 58 -2.70 22.32 -0.85
CA GLU A 58 -1.30 22.50 -0.44
C GLU A 58 -1.04 23.89 0.12
N ARG A 59 -1.71 24.92 -0.41
CA ARG A 59 -1.61 26.30 0.10
C ARG A 59 -2.19 26.41 1.51
N GLU A 60 -3.40 25.90 1.70
CA GLU A 60 -4.07 25.89 3.01
C GLU A 60 -3.33 25.02 4.02
N ARG A 61 -2.77 23.87 3.59
CA ARG A 61 -1.96 23.00 4.44
C ARG A 61 -0.70 23.72 4.96
N ARG A 62 0.00 24.45 4.10
CA ARG A 62 1.17 25.23 4.52
C ARG A 62 0.78 26.38 5.44
N ALA A 63 -0.32 27.07 5.14
CA ALA A 63 -0.85 28.11 6.02
C ALA A 63 -1.20 27.53 7.40
N ALA A 64 -1.88 26.37 7.44
CA ALA A 64 -2.24 25.62 8.64
C ALA A 64 -1.01 25.20 9.48
N GLN A 65 0.07 24.78 8.80
CA GLN A 65 1.32 24.38 9.45
C GLN A 65 2.10 25.56 10.03
N ALA A 66 1.89 26.77 9.51
CA ALA A 66 2.54 27.99 9.97
C ALA A 66 1.79 28.67 11.13
N LEU A 67 0.64 28.16 11.59
CA LEU A 67 -0.02 28.69 12.78
C LEU A 67 0.77 28.31 14.04
N GLU A 68 1.07 29.33 14.84
CA GLU A 68 1.73 29.20 16.14
C GLU A 68 0.85 29.77 17.26
N GLY A 69 1.12 29.33 18.50
CA GLY A 69 0.45 29.83 19.71
C GLY A 69 -1.08 29.75 19.66
N GLN A 70 -1.74 30.85 20.05
CA GLN A 70 -3.20 30.92 20.18
C GLN A 70 -3.94 30.60 18.88
N ALA A 71 -3.41 31.02 17.73
CA ALA A 71 -4.06 30.80 16.44
C ALA A 71 -4.10 29.31 16.07
N ARG A 72 -3.06 28.55 16.46
CA ARG A 72 -3.04 27.08 16.32
C ARG A 72 -4.07 26.42 17.24
N PHE A 73 -4.23 26.92 18.46
CA PHE A 73 -5.20 26.40 19.41
C PHE A 73 -6.64 26.59 18.91
N ASP A 74 -6.97 27.79 18.42
CA ASP A 74 -8.30 28.10 17.88
C ASP A 74 -8.62 27.21 16.66
N ALA A 75 -7.62 26.96 15.80
CA ALA A 75 -7.76 26.05 14.67
C ALA A 75 -7.98 24.58 15.11
N LEU A 76 -7.28 24.12 16.15
CA LEU A 76 -7.48 22.78 16.71
C LEU A 76 -8.87 22.62 17.35
N MET A 77 -9.36 23.66 18.02
CA MET A 77 -10.74 23.70 18.53
C MET A 77 -11.76 23.59 17.40
N ALA A 78 -11.57 24.32 16.30
CA ALA A 78 -12.49 24.27 15.16
C ALA A 78 -12.57 22.88 14.51
N VAL A 79 -11.51 22.07 14.59
CA VAL A 79 -11.44 20.72 14.03
C VAL A 79 -12.04 19.64 14.96
N GLN A 80 -12.25 19.93 16.26
CA GLN A 80 -12.80 18.97 17.23
C GLN A 80 -14.11 18.28 16.81
N PRO A 81 -15.16 18.97 16.29
CA PRO A 81 -16.40 18.29 15.93
C PRO A 81 -16.19 17.22 14.85
N ALA A 82 -15.26 17.45 13.90
CA ALA A 82 -14.89 16.47 12.90
C ALA A 82 -14.16 15.26 13.51
N GLN A 83 -13.37 15.47 14.57
CA GLN A 83 -12.70 14.39 15.30
C GLN A 83 -13.69 13.56 16.12
N GLN A 84 -14.66 14.21 16.79
CA GLN A 84 -15.71 13.54 17.55
C GLN A 84 -16.64 12.72 16.64
N GLY A 85 -16.95 13.22 15.45
CA GLY A 85 -17.76 12.49 14.47
C GLY A 85 -17.09 11.22 13.92
N ARG A 86 -15.75 11.18 13.90
CA ARG A 86 -14.98 9.98 13.51
C ARG A 86 -14.68 9.04 14.68
N ASN A 87 -14.61 9.59 15.90
CA ASN A 87 -14.34 8.86 17.13
C ASN A 87 -15.14 9.47 18.28
N HIS A 88 -16.13 8.75 18.79
CA HIS A 88 -16.90 9.18 19.98
C HIS A 88 -16.04 9.30 21.25
N ALA A 89 -14.83 8.74 21.24
CA ALA A 89 -13.85 8.83 22.33
C ALA A 89 -12.82 9.96 22.16
N ALA A 90 -12.98 10.85 21.16
CA ALA A 90 -12.08 11.99 20.99
C ALA A 90 -12.28 13.00 22.15
N SER A 91 -11.27 13.10 23.01
CA SER A 91 -11.24 14.07 24.11
C SER A 91 -11.07 15.51 23.58
N PRO A 92 -11.66 16.53 24.24
CA PRO A 92 -11.37 17.92 23.94
C PRO A 92 -9.87 18.23 24.03
N VAL A 93 -9.38 19.04 23.10
CA VAL A 93 -8.00 19.58 23.08
C VAL A 93 -7.87 20.56 24.25
N VAL A 94 -6.93 20.28 25.15
CA VAL A 94 -6.56 21.14 26.28
C VAL A 94 -5.26 21.87 25.91
N PRO A 95 -5.16 23.20 26.10
CA PRO A 95 -3.91 23.91 25.90
C PRO A 95 -2.83 23.31 26.81
N THR A 96 -1.63 23.08 26.26
CA THR A 96 -0.45 22.79 27.08
C THR A 96 0.28 24.11 27.25
N ASP A 97 0.37 24.60 28.48
CA ASP A 97 1.07 25.84 28.82
C ASP A 97 2.59 25.58 28.74
N ASP A 98 3.18 25.77 27.56
CA ASP A 98 4.64 25.92 27.38
C ASP A 98 4.97 27.40 27.09
#